data_AF-A0A1F6ZFE6-F1
#
_entry.id   AF-A0A1F6ZFE6-F1
#
_cell.length_a   1.000
_cell.length_b   1.000
_cell.length_c   1.000
_cell.angle_alpha   90.00
_cell.angle_beta   90.00
_cell.angle_gamma   90.00
#
_symmetry.space_group_name_H-M   'P 1'
#
loop_
_entity.id
_entity.type
_entity.pdbx_description
1 polymer ?
#
loop_
_entity_poly.entity_id
_entity_poly.type
_entity_poly.pdbx_seq_one_letter_code
_entity_poly.pdbx_strand_id
1 'polypeptide(L)'
;MVKKTIEKQDNKKKESDKGSRKPRTGLPQVNMIDAIDYVKKAYESTGTNLKSFAGMAKAMGISEVFAKRAFGELKDYGLIEQESNGWKISDLGRRVANGERNAVIEILERNSILKTLYSELKDKNYDRDFVVDYVKKRRFSYSINHSLVADRFISALDYIQKLGESGKQEFSQSNKSPIQNSLFLSIIKLKYALTPPSKKEIAKLVKELSEEAQKGNDVVIKSLTKQMMDKKEHEQVLHSLLESLVAVISEKYPSFSFETGEAQEESLEQ
;
A
#
# COMPACT_ATOMS: atom_id res chain seq x y z
N MET A 1 45.75 64.83 29.29
CA MET A 1 46.30 63.46 29.20
C MET A 1 45.29 62.58 28.47
N VAL A 2 45.63 62.18 27.25
CA VAL A 2 44.85 61.26 26.41
C VAL A 2 45.36 59.84 26.69
N LYS A 3 44.47 58.91 27.01
CA LYS A 3 44.74 57.47 26.91
C LYS A 3 43.57 56.77 26.22
N LYS A 4 43.89 56.23 25.03
CA LYS A 4 43.18 55.21 24.25
C LYS A 4 42.96 53.93 25.06
N THR A 5 41.96 53.12 24.66
CA THR A 5 41.98 51.65 24.37
C THR A 5 40.52 51.29 23.98
N ILE A 6 40.09 51.15 22.71
CA ILE A 6 40.24 50.11 21.69
C ILE A 6 39.85 48.67 22.12
N GLU A 7 38.80 48.16 21.46
CA GLU A 7 38.41 46.76 21.17
C GLU A 7 38.02 45.78 22.30
N LYS A 8 36.81 45.22 22.19
CA LYS A 8 36.60 43.96 21.46
C LYS A 8 35.10 43.71 21.18
N GLN A 9 34.78 43.55 19.89
CA GLN A 9 33.54 42.95 19.44
C GLN A 9 33.64 41.44 19.62
N ASP A 10 32.94 40.88 20.60
CA ASP A 10 32.67 39.43 20.65
C ASP A 10 31.29 39.16 20.05
N ASN A 11 31.30 38.94 18.73
CA ASN A 11 30.19 38.45 17.96
C ASN A 11 30.02 36.94 18.28
N LYS A 12 29.44 36.62 19.44
CA LYS A 12 29.00 35.25 19.75
C LYS A 12 27.81 34.90 18.85
N LYS A 13 28.12 34.26 17.72
CA LYS A 13 27.20 33.43 16.92
C LYS A 13 26.35 32.59 17.89
N LYS A 14 25.11 32.99 18.11
CA LYS A 14 24.07 32.08 18.59
C LYS A 14 23.76 31.15 17.42
N GLU A 15 24.45 30.01 17.38
CA GLU A 15 23.91 28.83 16.74
C GLU A 15 22.54 28.59 17.36
N SER A 16 21.51 28.94 16.59
CA SER A 16 20.15 28.57 16.89
C SER A 16 20.05 27.08 16.62
N ASP A 17 20.41 26.31 17.62
CA ASP A 17 20.04 24.90 17.74
C ASP A 17 18.50 24.89 17.76
N LYS A 18 17.91 24.80 16.56
CA LYS A 18 16.48 24.72 16.35
C LYS A 18 16.04 23.42 17.00
N GLY A 19 15.58 23.57 18.24
CA GLY A 19 15.24 22.50 19.15
C GLY A 19 14.69 21.27 18.45
N SER A 20 15.39 20.16 18.64
CA SER A 20 14.83 18.84 18.45
C SER A 20 13.49 18.81 19.17
N ARG A 21 12.40 18.80 18.40
CA ARG A 21 11.06 18.67 18.96
C ARG A 21 11.07 17.41 19.80
N LYS A 22 10.74 17.53 21.08
CA LYS A 22 10.55 16.37 21.96
C LYS A 22 9.71 15.33 21.20
N PRO A 23 10.11 14.06 21.18
CA PRO A 23 9.39 13.04 20.43
C PRO A 23 7.94 13.06 20.89
N ARG A 24 7.01 13.25 19.95
CA ARG A 24 5.58 13.17 20.24
C ARG A 24 5.33 11.77 20.82
N THR A 25 4.96 11.73 22.09
CA THR A 25 4.59 10.52 22.82
C THR A 25 3.23 10.04 22.32
N GLY A 26 3.19 9.42 21.15
CA GLY A 26 1.97 8.93 20.52
C GLY A 26 2.25 8.30 19.16
N LEU A 27 1.24 7.62 18.62
CA LEU A 27 1.27 7.18 17.22
C LEU A 27 1.07 8.40 16.30
N PRO A 28 1.78 8.48 15.17
CA PRO A 28 1.53 9.51 14.14
C PRO A 28 0.09 9.43 13.63
N GLN A 29 -0.49 10.47 13.03
CA GLN A 29 -1.85 10.34 12.48
C GLN A 29 -1.86 9.51 11.20
N VAL A 30 -0.91 9.76 10.30
CA VAL A 30 -0.61 8.97 9.12
C VAL A 30 -0.05 7.62 9.54
N ASN A 31 -0.75 6.56 9.16
CA ASN A 31 -0.29 5.21 9.39
C ASN A 31 1.01 4.96 8.60
N MET A 32 1.86 4.07 9.10
CA MET A 32 3.09 3.67 8.43
C MET A 32 2.80 3.18 7.00
N ILE A 33 1.76 2.35 6.82
CA ILE A 33 1.40 1.80 5.50
C ILE A 33 0.99 2.92 4.53
N ASP A 34 0.13 3.84 4.96
CA ASP A 34 -0.26 4.99 4.14
C ASP A 34 0.96 5.85 3.77
N ALA A 35 1.87 6.06 4.73
CA ALA A 35 3.11 6.80 4.49
C ALA A 35 3.99 6.12 3.44
N ILE A 36 4.10 4.78 3.49
CA ILE A 36 4.80 3.99 2.48
C ILE A 36 4.14 4.15 1.10
N ASP A 37 2.82 4.07 1.02
CA ASP A 37 2.08 4.19 -0.24
C ASP A 37 2.20 5.58 -0.87
N TYR A 38 2.17 6.64 -0.05
CA TYR A 38 2.43 7.99 -0.55
C TYR A 38 3.84 8.12 -1.12
N VAL A 39 4.84 7.56 -0.44
CA VAL A 39 6.23 7.60 -0.87
C VAL A 39 6.45 6.77 -2.14
N LYS A 40 5.81 5.61 -2.27
CA LYS A 40 5.84 4.81 -3.50
C LYS A 40 5.34 5.61 -4.69
N LYS A 41 4.16 6.23 -4.60
CA LYS A 41 3.60 7.07 -5.67
C LYS A 41 4.51 8.25 -6.03
N ALA A 42 5.07 8.91 -5.02
CA ALA A 42 5.99 10.02 -5.25
C ALA A 42 7.31 9.55 -5.88
N TYR A 43 7.84 8.40 -5.46
CA TYR A 43 9.07 7.83 -6.01
C TYR A 43 8.89 7.40 -7.47
N GLU A 44 7.76 6.75 -7.80
CA GLU A 44 7.42 6.35 -9.18
C GLU A 44 7.32 7.56 -10.13
N SER A 45 6.78 8.67 -9.64
CA SER A 45 6.56 9.86 -10.48
C SER A 45 7.74 10.83 -10.54
N THR A 46 8.55 10.90 -9.47
CA THR A 46 9.58 11.94 -9.33
C THR A 46 10.98 11.43 -8.99
N GLY A 47 11.12 10.14 -8.65
CA GLY A 47 12.36 9.55 -8.15
C GLY A 47 12.80 10.19 -6.83
N THR A 48 14.09 10.47 -6.69
CA THR A 48 14.69 11.17 -5.55
C THR A 48 14.90 12.67 -5.81
N ASN A 49 14.30 13.21 -6.87
CA ASN A 49 14.50 14.61 -7.26
C ASN A 49 13.81 15.57 -6.30
N LEU A 50 14.41 16.75 -6.11
CA LEU A 50 13.81 17.83 -5.34
C LEU A 50 12.57 18.38 -6.05
N LYS A 51 11.46 18.53 -5.31
CA LYS A 51 10.20 19.10 -5.79
C LYS A 51 9.71 20.20 -4.86
N SER A 52 8.92 21.13 -5.40
CA SER A 52 8.19 22.08 -4.57
C SER A 52 7.18 21.36 -3.67
N PHE A 53 6.69 22.03 -2.62
CA PHE A 53 5.67 21.46 -1.73
C PHE A 53 4.45 20.96 -2.51
N ALA A 54 3.88 21.80 -3.38
CA ALA A 54 2.74 21.44 -4.22
C ALA A 54 3.07 20.30 -5.20
N GLY A 55 4.27 20.32 -5.78
CA GLY A 55 4.73 19.27 -6.69
C GLY A 55 4.84 17.91 -6.00
N MET A 56 5.38 17.87 -4.79
CA MET A 56 5.49 16.65 -3.99
C MET A 56 4.11 16.17 -3.52
N ALA A 57 3.22 17.07 -3.10
CA ALA A 57 1.85 16.70 -2.69
C ALA A 57 1.09 16.06 -3.86
N LYS A 58 1.22 16.63 -5.05
CA LYS A 58 0.66 16.07 -6.29
C LYS A 58 1.27 14.71 -6.63
N ALA A 59 2.59 14.55 -6.48
CA ALA A 59 3.29 13.29 -6.74
C ALA A 59 2.83 12.16 -5.80
N MET A 60 2.53 12.48 -4.54
CA MET A 60 1.95 11.54 -3.57
C MET A 60 0.45 11.27 -3.78
N GLY A 61 -0.22 12.05 -4.63
CA GLY A 61 -1.66 11.95 -4.86
C GLY A 61 -2.51 12.46 -3.68
N ILE A 62 -2.01 13.45 -2.92
CA ILE A 62 -2.71 14.02 -1.76
C ILE A 62 -2.98 15.52 -1.92
N SER A 63 -4.00 16.04 -1.23
CA SER A 63 -4.30 17.47 -1.24
C SER A 63 -3.25 18.28 -0.48
N GLU A 64 -3.01 19.53 -0.89
CA GLU A 64 -2.03 20.41 -0.22
C GLU A 64 -2.38 20.68 1.25
N VAL A 65 -3.67 20.71 1.58
CA VAL A 65 -4.15 20.88 2.97
C VAL A 65 -3.69 19.71 3.83
N PHE A 66 -3.85 18.48 3.33
CA PHE A 66 -3.42 17.28 4.04
C PHE A 66 -1.89 17.15 4.04
N ALA A 67 -1.22 17.52 2.94
CA ALA A 67 0.23 17.45 2.80
C ALA A 67 0.98 18.22 3.89
N LYS A 68 0.44 19.36 4.37
CA LYS A 68 1.06 20.14 5.46
C LYS A 68 1.23 19.32 6.73
N ARG A 69 0.26 18.44 7.02
CA ARG A 69 0.32 17.52 8.16
C ARG A 69 1.13 16.28 7.82
N ALA A 70 0.84 15.65 6.69
CA ALA A 70 1.48 14.40 6.30
C ALA A 70 3.00 14.52 6.17
N PHE A 71 3.51 15.62 5.61
CA PHE A 71 4.95 15.79 5.39
C PHE A 71 5.75 15.87 6.69
N GLY A 72 5.15 16.41 7.76
CA GLY A 72 5.77 16.39 9.08
C GLY A 72 5.99 14.97 9.57
N GLU A 73 4.98 14.12 9.42
CA GLU A 73 5.04 12.73 9.88
C GLU A 73 5.86 11.83 8.97
N LEU A 74 5.80 12.03 7.65
CA LEU A 74 6.69 11.40 6.67
C LEU A 74 8.16 11.73 6.97
N LYS A 75 8.45 12.97 7.38
CA LYS A 75 9.80 13.36 7.82
C LYS A 75 10.18 12.69 9.14
N ASP A 76 9.26 12.56 10.09
CA ASP A 76 9.49 11.85 11.36
C ASP A 76 9.78 10.36 11.12
N TYR A 77 9.06 9.73 10.18
CA TYR A 77 9.37 8.39 9.66
C TYR A 77 10.69 8.32 8.87
N GLY A 78 11.32 9.45 8.58
CA GLY A 78 12.55 9.52 7.80
C GLY A 78 12.35 9.17 6.33
N LEU A 79 11.14 9.27 5.80
CA LEU A 79 10.79 8.90 4.43
C LEU A 79 11.08 10.03 3.43
N ILE A 80 10.91 11.28 3.85
CA ILE A 80 11.19 12.46 3.04
C ILE A 80 12.10 13.44 3.77
N GLU A 81 12.83 14.23 2.99
CA GLU A 81 13.70 15.29 3.47
C GLU A 81 13.24 16.64 2.93
N GLN A 82 13.46 17.68 3.72
CA GLN A 82 13.22 19.07 3.33
C GLN A 82 14.57 19.73 3.08
N GLU A 83 14.80 20.21 1.87
CA GLU A 83 16.00 20.96 1.50
C GLU A 83 15.62 22.35 1.01
N SER A 84 16.26 23.39 1.52
CA SER A 84 16.09 24.81 1.15
C SER A 84 14.62 25.23 0.85
N ASN A 85 14.16 25.02 -0.38
CA ASN A 85 12.86 25.42 -0.91
C ASN A 85 11.98 24.25 -1.42
N GLY A 86 12.32 23.00 -1.10
CA GLY A 86 11.66 21.82 -1.63
C GLY A 86 11.71 20.60 -0.72
N TRP A 87 11.14 19.52 -1.24
CA TRP A 87 11.02 18.21 -0.61
C TRP A 87 11.55 17.15 -1.59
N LYS A 88 12.24 16.15 -1.05
CA LYS A 88 12.72 15.00 -1.83
C LYS A 88 12.48 13.71 -1.06
N ILE A 89 12.43 12.59 -1.78
CA ILE A 89 12.45 11.26 -1.17
C ILE A 89 13.85 11.00 -0.60
N SER A 90 13.92 10.59 0.66
CA SER A 90 15.17 10.24 1.33
C SER A 90 15.72 8.88 0.85
N ASP A 91 16.93 8.52 1.25
CA ASP A 91 17.46 7.17 0.99
C ASP A 91 16.61 6.07 1.65
N LEU A 92 16.13 6.28 2.88
CA LEU A 92 15.22 5.35 3.54
C LEU A 92 13.89 5.23 2.78
N GLY A 93 13.35 6.37 2.33
CA GLY A 93 12.14 6.43 1.51
C GLY A 93 12.28 5.69 0.19
N ARG A 94 13.43 5.80 -0.48
CA ARG A 94 13.74 5.04 -1.71
C ARG A 94 13.74 3.53 -1.45
N ARG A 95 14.47 3.09 -0.42
CA ARG A 95 14.58 1.66 -0.05
C ARG A 95 13.21 1.06 0.25
N VAL A 96 12.37 1.80 0.98
CA VAL A 96 11.00 1.41 1.29
C VAL A 96 10.09 1.42 0.07
N ALA A 97 10.23 2.39 -0.83
CA ALA A 97 9.49 2.41 -2.09
C ALA A 97 9.81 1.15 -2.92
N ASN A 98 11.07 0.71 -2.90
CA ASN A 98 11.53 -0.51 -3.55
C ASN A 98 11.16 -1.81 -2.81
N GLY A 99 10.48 -1.73 -1.67
CA GLY A 99 10.02 -2.91 -0.92
C GLY A 99 11.09 -3.57 -0.06
N GLU A 100 12.18 -2.89 0.28
CA GLU A 100 13.21 -3.46 1.17
C GLU A 100 12.66 -3.69 2.58
N ARG A 101 12.53 -4.96 2.97
CA ARG A 101 11.99 -5.37 4.27
C ARG A 101 12.70 -4.70 5.45
N ASN A 102 14.03 -4.65 5.43
CA ASN A 102 14.83 -4.04 6.50
C ASN A 102 14.57 -2.54 6.64
N ALA A 103 14.31 -1.85 5.53
CA ALA A 103 13.98 -0.43 5.54
C ALA A 103 12.60 -0.17 6.13
N VAL A 104 11.63 -1.07 5.88
CA VAL A 104 10.29 -0.98 6.51
C VAL A 104 10.35 -1.24 8.01
N ILE A 105 11.17 -2.20 8.45
CA ILE A 105 11.45 -2.43 9.87
C ILE A 105 12.07 -1.17 10.50
N GLU A 106 13.04 -0.55 9.81
CA GLU A 106 13.67 0.69 10.28
C GLU A 106 12.65 1.82 10.50
N ILE A 107 11.64 1.95 9.64
CA ILE A 107 10.54 2.92 9.83
C ILE A 107 9.72 2.58 11.06
N LEU A 108 9.33 1.32 11.22
CA LEU A 108 8.55 0.86 12.37
C LEU A 108 9.29 1.20 13.68
N GLU A 109 10.60 0.97 13.71
CA GLU A 109 11.44 1.21 14.88
C GLU A 109 11.67 2.69 15.20
N ARG A 110 11.34 3.63 14.31
CA ARG A 110 11.39 5.07 14.61
C ARG A 110 10.31 5.50 15.61
N ASN A 111 9.21 4.74 15.71
CA ASN A 111 8.24 4.96 16.78
C ASN A 111 8.61 4.11 18.01
N SER A 112 8.80 4.74 19.17
CA SER A 112 9.26 4.04 20.39
C SER A 112 8.31 2.95 20.89
N ILE A 113 7.00 3.13 20.68
CA ILE A 113 5.97 2.15 21.05
C ILE A 113 6.05 0.96 20.10
N LEU A 114 6.04 1.21 18.79
CA LEU A 114 6.10 0.14 17.80
C LEU A 114 7.44 -0.62 17.85
N LYS A 115 8.56 0.10 18.03
CA LYS A 115 9.89 -0.50 18.24
C LYS A 115 9.89 -1.52 19.37
N THR A 116 9.31 -1.12 20.50
CA THR A 116 9.16 -2.01 21.66
C THR A 116 8.40 -3.26 21.25
N LEU A 117 7.18 -3.08 20.72
CA LEU A 117 6.28 -4.19 20.42
C LEU A 117 6.94 -5.14 19.43
N TYR A 118 7.64 -4.60 18.44
CA TYR A 118 8.40 -5.39 17.49
C TYR A 118 9.49 -6.21 18.17
N SER A 119 10.32 -5.61 19.03
CA SER A 119 11.38 -6.34 19.72
C SER A 119 10.88 -7.43 20.66
N GLU A 120 9.72 -7.23 21.29
CA GLU A 120 9.20 -8.12 22.34
C GLU A 120 8.21 -9.17 21.81
N LEU A 121 7.54 -8.88 20.68
CA LEU A 121 6.46 -9.69 20.15
C LEU A 121 6.73 -10.27 18.75
N LYS A 122 7.64 -9.75 17.91
CA LYS A 122 7.73 -10.19 16.49
C LYS A 122 7.79 -11.72 16.23
N ASP A 123 8.37 -12.49 17.14
CA ASP A 123 8.58 -13.95 17.01
C ASP A 123 7.57 -14.79 17.81
N LYS A 124 6.56 -14.16 18.41
CA LYS A 124 5.53 -14.82 19.21
C LYS A 124 4.28 -15.07 18.38
N ASN A 125 3.51 -16.08 18.76
CA ASN A 125 2.15 -16.24 18.26
C ASN A 125 1.20 -15.53 19.22
N TYR A 126 0.42 -14.58 18.72
CA TYR A 126 -0.56 -13.82 19.50
C TYR A 126 -1.69 -13.38 18.59
N ASP A 127 -2.87 -13.26 19.19
CA ASP A 127 -4.00 -12.58 18.58
C ASP A 127 -3.98 -11.09 18.91
N ARG A 128 -4.95 -10.38 18.36
CA ARG A 128 -5.12 -8.94 18.54
C ARG A 128 -5.36 -8.56 20.00
N ASP A 129 -6.18 -9.33 20.71
CA ASP A 129 -6.60 -9.02 22.08
C ASP A 129 -5.43 -9.14 23.05
N PHE A 130 -4.56 -10.12 22.83
CA PHE A 130 -3.29 -10.25 23.55
C PHE A 130 -2.43 -8.98 23.40
N VAL A 131 -2.29 -8.43 22.18
CA VAL A 131 -1.50 -7.21 21.95
C VAL A 131 -2.13 -6.02 22.67
N VAL A 132 -3.46 -5.88 22.60
CA VAL A 132 -4.19 -4.81 23.30
C VAL A 132 -3.91 -4.87 24.80
N ASP A 133 -4.02 -6.05 25.40
CA ASP A 133 -3.76 -6.24 26.83
C ASP A 133 -2.29 -6.05 27.19
N TYR A 134 -1.37 -6.42 26.29
CA TYR A 134 0.05 -6.16 26.44
C TYR A 134 0.33 -4.65 26.52
N VAL A 135 -0.22 -3.87 25.58
CA VAL A 135 -0.05 -2.41 25.55
C VAL A 135 -0.64 -1.76 26.80
N LYS A 136 -1.80 -2.22 27.29
CA LYS A 136 -2.41 -1.76 28.55
C LYS A 136 -1.48 -2.02 29.74
N LYS A 137 -0.95 -3.25 29.86
CA LYS A 137 -0.06 -3.65 30.97
C LYS A 137 1.25 -2.86 30.97
N ARG A 138 1.80 -2.55 29.79
CA ARG A 138 3.08 -1.84 29.66
C ARG A 138 3.00 -0.34 29.95
N ARG A 139 1.80 0.24 30.05
CA ARG A 139 1.55 1.65 30.40
C ARG A 139 2.40 2.66 29.60
N PHE A 140 2.45 2.49 28.26
CA PHE A 140 3.20 3.40 27.39
C PHE A 140 2.80 4.89 27.57
N SER A 141 1.53 5.18 27.83
CA SER A 141 1.01 6.48 28.29
C SER A 141 -0.44 6.33 28.76
N TYR A 142 -0.88 7.17 29.70
CA TYR A 142 -2.25 7.15 30.23
C TYR A 142 -3.35 7.50 29.20
N SER A 143 -2.99 8.19 28.11
CA SER A 143 -3.95 8.68 27.10
C SER A 143 -3.85 7.98 25.74
N ILE A 144 -3.12 6.86 25.66
CA ILE A 144 -2.98 6.12 24.40
C ILE A 144 -4.21 5.26 24.13
N ASN A 145 -4.69 5.31 22.89
CA ASN A 145 -5.68 4.35 22.40
C ASN A 145 -4.99 3.00 22.14
N HIS A 146 -5.10 2.09 23.12
CA HIS A 146 -4.49 0.76 23.08
C HIS A 146 -4.92 -0.07 21.87
N SER A 147 -6.21 0.03 21.47
CA SER A 147 -6.75 -0.65 20.29
C SER A 147 -6.04 -0.18 19.02
N LEU A 148 -5.94 1.14 18.84
CA LEU A 148 -5.26 1.72 17.67
C LEU A 148 -3.78 1.33 17.61
N VAL A 149 -3.09 1.23 18.76
CA VAL A 149 -1.71 0.74 18.80
C VAL A 149 -1.61 -0.70 18.31
N ALA A 150 -2.48 -1.58 18.82
CA ALA A 150 -2.51 -2.98 18.40
C ALA A 150 -2.80 -3.11 16.90
N ASP A 151 -3.83 -2.41 16.40
CA ASP A 151 -4.22 -2.43 14.98
C ASP A 151 -3.06 -2.02 14.07
N ARG A 152 -2.35 -0.94 14.42
CA ARG A 152 -1.21 -0.46 13.63
C ARG A 152 -0.01 -1.39 13.71
N PHE A 153 0.24 -1.97 14.88
CA PHE A 153 1.34 -2.91 15.05
C PHE A 153 1.12 -4.19 14.23
N ILE A 154 -0.07 -4.78 14.31
CA ILE A 154 -0.44 -5.99 13.56
C ILE A 154 -0.38 -5.71 12.06
N SER A 155 -1.01 -4.61 11.61
CA SER A 155 -0.97 -4.23 10.19
C SER A 155 0.46 -4.06 9.67
N ALA A 156 1.34 -3.49 10.50
CA ALA A 156 2.75 -3.30 10.15
C ALA A 156 3.50 -4.64 10.05
N LEU A 157 3.22 -5.60 10.95
CA LEU A 157 3.80 -6.94 10.89
C LEU A 157 3.33 -7.72 9.68
N ASP A 158 2.03 -7.71 9.39
CA ASP A 158 1.46 -8.36 8.22
C ASP A 158 2.12 -7.82 6.94
N TYR A 159 2.33 -6.50 6.87
CA TYR A 159 3.04 -5.88 5.77
C TYR A 159 4.50 -6.35 5.66
N ILE A 160 5.24 -6.40 6.77
CA ILE A 160 6.62 -6.89 6.82
C ILE A 160 6.71 -8.38 6.45
N GLN A 161 5.73 -9.19 6.85
CA GLN A 161 5.66 -10.61 6.52
C GLN A 161 5.42 -10.82 5.02
N LYS A 162 4.47 -10.08 4.43
CA LYS A 162 4.23 -10.09 2.97
C LYS A 162 5.50 -9.75 2.18
N LEU A 163 6.30 -8.78 2.64
CA LEU A 163 7.60 -8.47 2.04
C LEU A 163 8.64 -9.59 2.21
N GLY A 164 8.57 -10.36 3.30
CA GLY A 164 9.44 -11.50 3.55
C GLY A 164 9.10 -12.74 2.71
N GLU A 165 7.82 -12.97 2.46
CA GLU A 165 7.32 -14.01 1.54
C GLU A 165 7.71 -13.70 0.09
N SER A 166 7.76 -12.39 -0.23
CA SER A 166 8.31 -11.86 -1.49
C SER A 166 9.84 -12.08 -1.64
N GLY A 167 10.53 -12.64 -0.64
CA GLY A 167 11.94 -13.00 -0.68
C GLY A 167 12.21 -14.50 -0.84
N LYS A 168 11.18 -15.35 -0.76
CA LYS A 168 11.21 -16.78 -1.16
C LYS A 168 10.51 -17.05 -2.47
N GLN A 169 9.72 -16.09 -2.95
CA GLN A 169 9.48 -15.95 -4.37
C GLN A 169 10.60 -15.06 -4.89
N GLU A 170 11.34 -15.53 -5.89
CA GLU A 170 12.11 -14.62 -6.73
C GLU A 170 11.25 -13.39 -7.00
N PHE A 171 11.87 -12.23 -6.95
CA PHE A 171 11.36 -11.01 -7.56
C PHE A 171 11.27 -11.25 -9.08
N SER A 172 10.37 -12.14 -9.48
CA SER A 172 9.59 -11.91 -10.66
C SER A 172 8.91 -10.59 -10.36
N GLN A 173 9.49 -9.52 -10.90
CA GLN A 173 8.62 -8.60 -11.61
C GLN A 173 7.65 -9.49 -12.39
N SER A 174 6.47 -9.76 -11.83
CA SER A 174 5.34 -9.93 -12.71
C SER A 174 5.19 -8.55 -13.31
N ASN A 175 5.95 -8.30 -14.38
CA ASN A 175 5.39 -7.77 -15.59
C ASN A 175 4.11 -8.57 -15.81
N LYS A 176 3.04 -8.26 -15.06
CA LYS A 176 1.70 -8.55 -15.50
C LYS A 176 1.69 -7.79 -16.80
N SER A 177 1.76 -8.52 -17.90
CA SER A 177 1.68 -7.89 -19.20
C SER A 177 0.42 -7.02 -19.13
N PRO A 178 0.40 -5.83 -19.73
CA PRO A 178 -0.81 -4.99 -19.74
C PRO A 178 -2.07 -5.78 -20.15
N ILE A 179 -1.88 -6.86 -20.92
CA ILE A 179 -2.85 -7.87 -21.36
C ILE A 179 -3.45 -8.71 -20.19
N GLN A 180 -2.70 -9.02 -19.13
CA GLN A 180 -3.19 -9.80 -17.98
C GLN A 180 -4.09 -8.96 -17.06
N ASN A 181 -3.80 -7.67 -16.87
CA ASN A 181 -4.63 -6.78 -16.06
C ASN A 181 -5.94 -6.40 -16.77
N SER A 182 -5.89 -6.17 -18.08
CA SER A 182 -7.09 -5.91 -18.90
C SER A 182 -8.02 -7.13 -18.95
N LEU A 183 -7.47 -8.34 -19.11
CA LEU A 183 -8.25 -9.58 -19.12
C LEU A 183 -8.99 -9.80 -17.80
N PHE A 184 -8.32 -9.57 -16.67
CA PHE A 184 -8.93 -9.64 -15.34
C PHE A 184 -10.11 -8.66 -15.17
N LEU A 185 -9.94 -7.40 -15.58
CA LEU A 185 -11.01 -6.39 -15.51
C LEU A 185 -12.20 -6.75 -16.40
N SER A 186 -11.95 -7.30 -17.59
CA SER A 186 -13.02 -7.74 -18.51
C SER A 186 -13.83 -8.91 -17.93
N ILE A 187 -13.18 -9.84 -17.22
CA ILE A 187 -13.85 -10.96 -16.53
C ILE A 187 -14.73 -10.45 -15.39
N ILE A 188 -14.24 -9.50 -14.59
CA ILE A 188 -15.03 -8.88 -13.52
C ILE A 188 -16.27 -8.17 -14.08
N LYS A 189 -16.10 -7.35 -15.12
CA LYS A 189 -17.22 -6.65 -15.75
C LYS A 189 -18.26 -7.63 -16.28
N LEU A 190 -17.83 -8.73 -16.91
CA LEU A 190 -18.75 -9.75 -17.41
C LEU A 190 -19.46 -10.49 -16.27
N LYS A 191 -18.75 -10.81 -15.17
CA LYS A 191 -19.35 -11.40 -13.96
C LYS A 191 -20.48 -10.52 -13.42
N TYR A 192 -20.24 -9.20 -13.28
CA TYR A 192 -21.28 -8.26 -12.82
C TYR A 192 -22.42 -8.08 -13.82
N ALA A 193 -22.15 -8.04 -15.14
CA ALA A 193 -23.18 -7.84 -16.15
C ALA A 193 -24.09 -9.06 -16.38
N LEU A 194 -23.68 -10.24 -15.90
CA LEU A 194 -24.51 -11.44 -15.85
C LEU A 194 -25.40 -11.47 -14.59
N THR A 195 -25.19 -10.57 -13.62
CA THR A 195 -25.97 -10.48 -12.37
C THR A 195 -26.22 -9.00 -11.98
N PRO A 196 -27.31 -8.34 -12.46
CA PRO A 196 -28.43 -8.85 -13.28
C PRO A 196 -28.17 -8.77 -14.80
N PRO A 197 -28.79 -9.66 -15.61
CA PRO A 197 -28.45 -9.84 -17.02
C PRO A 197 -28.96 -8.71 -17.93
N SER A 198 -28.03 -8.04 -18.61
CA SER A 198 -28.33 -7.06 -19.66
C SER A 198 -27.80 -7.54 -21.02
N LYS A 199 -28.69 -8.04 -21.89
CA LYS A 199 -28.32 -8.66 -23.20
C LYS A 199 -27.42 -7.77 -24.07
N LYS A 200 -27.62 -6.45 -24.05
CA LYS A 200 -26.82 -5.48 -24.83
C LYS A 200 -25.41 -5.29 -24.26
N GLU A 201 -25.27 -5.35 -22.94
CA GLU A 201 -23.99 -5.17 -22.26
C GLU A 201 -23.17 -6.45 -22.28
N ILE A 202 -23.81 -7.61 -22.10
CA ILE A 202 -23.18 -8.94 -22.17
C ILE A 202 -22.49 -9.16 -23.53
N ALA A 203 -23.19 -8.92 -24.64
CA ALA A 203 -22.62 -9.12 -25.97
C ALA A 203 -21.40 -8.22 -26.25
N LYS A 204 -21.42 -6.99 -25.71
CA LYS A 204 -20.29 -6.05 -25.81
C LYS A 204 -19.10 -6.52 -24.97
N LEU A 205 -19.35 -6.95 -23.73
CA LEU A 205 -18.32 -7.39 -22.78
C LEU A 205 -17.68 -8.71 -23.19
N VAL A 206 -18.45 -9.66 -23.73
CA VAL A 206 -17.93 -10.90 -24.30
C VAL A 206 -17.00 -10.62 -25.49
N LYS A 207 -17.36 -9.64 -26.34
CA LYS A 207 -16.51 -9.22 -27.46
C LYS A 207 -15.20 -8.61 -26.96
N GLU A 208 -15.26 -7.67 -26.02
CA GLU A 208 -14.07 -7.05 -25.40
C GLU A 208 -13.15 -8.09 -24.74
N LEU A 209 -13.74 -9.06 -24.02
CA LEU A 209 -13.01 -10.15 -23.38
C LEU A 209 -12.31 -11.06 -24.42
N SER A 210 -12.99 -11.38 -25.52
CA SER A 210 -12.42 -12.20 -26.59
C SER A 210 -11.28 -11.49 -27.30
N GLU A 211 -11.43 -10.21 -27.64
CA GLU A 211 -10.37 -9.39 -28.25
C GLU A 211 -9.14 -9.28 -27.35
N GLU A 212 -9.32 -9.18 -26.03
CA GLU A 212 -8.21 -9.12 -25.08
C GLU A 212 -7.51 -10.47 -24.92
N ALA A 213 -8.27 -11.57 -24.87
CA ALA A 213 -7.72 -12.92 -24.82
C ALA A 213 -6.90 -13.28 -26.07
N GLN A 214 -7.29 -12.77 -27.26
CA GLN A 214 -6.54 -13.00 -28.50
C GLN A 214 -5.13 -12.38 -28.49
N LYS A 215 -4.92 -11.31 -27.72
CA LYS A 215 -3.60 -10.67 -27.55
C LYS A 215 -2.65 -11.51 -26.70
N GLY A 216 -3.17 -12.44 -25.89
CA GLY A 216 -2.37 -13.37 -25.09
C GLY A 216 -1.81 -14.55 -25.89
N ASN A 217 -1.04 -15.43 -25.25
CA ASN A 217 -0.51 -16.65 -25.87
C ASN A 217 -1.25 -17.93 -25.43
N ASP A 218 -2.23 -17.83 -24.52
CA ASP A 218 -2.87 -19.00 -23.91
C ASP A 218 -4.01 -19.55 -24.79
N VAL A 219 -3.78 -20.75 -25.33
CA VAL A 219 -4.71 -21.45 -26.25
C VAL A 219 -6.03 -21.81 -25.58
N VAL A 220 -6.01 -22.15 -24.28
CA VAL A 220 -7.21 -22.55 -23.52
C VAL A 220 -8.10 -21.33 -23.29
N ILE A 221 -7.50 -20.22 -22.85
CA ILE A 221 -8.21 -18.95 -22.63
C ILE A 221 -8.82 -18.46 -23.95
N LYS A 222 -8.06 -18.48 -25.06
CA LYS A 222 -8.57 -18.12 -26.39
C LYS A 222 -9.74 -18.98 -26.85
N SER A 223 -9.69 -20.28 -26.57
CA SER A 223 -10.77 -21.21 -26.94
C SER A 223 -12.04 -20.92 -26.14
N LEU A 224 -11.92 -20.72 -24.83
CA LEU A 224 -13.05 -20.40 -23.95
C LEU A 224 -13.70 -19.07 -24.33
N THR A 225 -12.93 -18.00 -24.55
CA THR A 225 -13.50 -16.69 -24.93
C THR A 225 -14.11 -16.70 -26.33
N LYS A 226 -13.60 -17.55 -27.24
CA LYS A 226 -14.23 -17.76 -28.55
C LYS A 226 -15.58 -18.47 -28.42
N GLN A 227 -15.66 -19.52 -27.61
CA GLN A 227 -16.93 -20.21 -27.32
C GLN A 227 -17.95 -19.27 -26.68
N MET A 228 -17.52 -18.36 -25.80
CA MET A 228 -18.39 -17.32 -25.24
C MET A 228 -18.91 -16.37 -26.33
N MET A 229 -18.07 -15.99 -27.30
CA MET A 229 -18.49 -15.15 -28.43
C MET A 229 -19.53 -15.87 -29.31
N ASP A 230 -19.31 -17.15 -29.61
CA ASP A 230 -20.22 -17.98 -30.41
C ASP A 230 -21.55 -18.26 -29.68
N LYS A 231 -21.55 -18.19 -28.34
CA LYS A 231 -22.71 -18.44 -27.47
C LYS A 231 -23.20 -17.19 -26.72
N LYS A 232 -22.88 -15.99 -27.22
CA LYS A 232 -23.19 -14.70 -26.57
C LYS A 232 -24.68 -14.42 -26.28
N GLU A 233 -25.59 -15.19 -26.88
CA GLU A 233 -27.04 -15.07 -26.68
C GLU A 233 -27.60 -16.11 -25.69
N HIS A 234 -26.78 -17.05 -25.23
CA HIS A 234 -27.16 -18.14 -24.33
C HIS A 234 -26.59 -17.91 -22.93
N GLU A 235 -27.37 -17.22 -22.09
CA GLU A 235 -26.98 -16.76 -20.75
C GLU A 235 -26.47 -17.86 -19.82
N GLN A 236 -27.20 -18.98 -19.70
CA GLN A 236 -26.78 -20.12 -18.88
C GLN A 236 -25.43 -20.71 -19.35
N VAL A 237 -25.22 -20.76 -20.66
CA VAL A 237 -23.95 -21.23 -21.25
C VAL A 237 -22.83 -20.24 -20.96
N LEU A 238 -23.11 -18.93 -20.97
CA LEU A 238 -22.14 -17.90 -20.62
C LEU A 238 -21.71 -17.96 -19.15
N HIS A 239 -22.63 -18.25 -18.23
CA HIS A 239 -22.29 -18.48 -16.82
C HIS A 239 -21.30 -19.64 -16.66
N SER A 240 -21.63 -20.82 -17.22
CA SER A 240 -20.75 -21.99 -17.12
C SER A 240 -19.38 -21.77 -17.79
N LEU A 241 -19.35 -21.07 -18.93
CA LEU A 241 -18.10 -20.72 -19.62
C LEU A 241 -17.29 -19.68 -18.84
N LEU A 242 -17.93 -18.72 -18.17
CA LEU A 242 -17.27 -17.73 -17.33
C LEU A 242 -16.67 -18.38 -16.08
N GLU A 243 -17.41 -19.28 -15.42
CA GLU A 243 -16.90 -20.05 -14.28
C GLU A 243 -15.69 -20.91 -14.67
N SER A 244 -15.78 -21.59 -15.82
CA SER A 244 -14.67 -22.36 -16.37
C SER A 244 -13.45 -21.47 -16.67
N LEU A 245 -13.68 -20.27 -17.21
CA LEU A 245 -12.62 -19.30 -17.49
C LEU A 245 -11.97 -18.77 -16.20
N VAL A 246 -12.78 -18.46 -15.18
CA VAL A 246 -12.31 -18.03 -13.86
C VAL A 246 -11.49 -19.12 -13.20
N ALA A 247 -11.93 -20.38 -13.26
CA ALA A 247 -11.19 -21.52 -12.70
C ALA A 247 -9.82 -21.70 -13.39
N VAL A 248 -9.80 -21.71 -14.73
CA VAL A 248 -8.54 -21.84 -15.51
C VAL A 248 -7.58 -20.69 -15.21
N ILE A 249 -8.08 -19.47 -15.02
CA ILE A 249 -7.24 -18.31 -14.70
C ILE A 249 -6.77 -18.33 -13.25
N SER A 250 -7.61 -18.75 -12.31
CA SER A 250 -7.23 -18.87 -10.90
C SER A 250 -6.14 -19.94 -10.71
N GLU A 251 -6.22 -21.04 -11.46
CA GLU A 251 -5.23 -22.11 -11.44
C GLU A 251 -3.90 -21.68 -12.10
N LYS A 252 -3.97 -21.05 -13.27
CA LYS A 252 -2.77 -20.61 -14.01
C LYS A 252 -2.13 -19.35 -13.43
N TYR A 253 -2.92 -18.52 -12.75
CA TYR A 253 -2.49 -17.23 -12.23
C TYR A 253 -3.07 -17.02 -10.81
N PRO A 254 -2.50 -17.69 -9.78
CA PRO A 254 -3.01 -17.65 -8.40
C PRO A 254 -3.07 -16.24 -7.78
N SER A 255 -2.34 -15.28 -8.37
CA SER A 255 -2.41 -13.86 -8.01
C SER A 255 -3.74 -13.16 -8.36
N PHE A 256 -4.65 -13.84 -9.05
CA PHE A 256 -6.01 -13.39 -9.34
C PHE A 256 -7.00 -14.28 -8.59
N SER A 257 -7.15 -14.06 -7.29
CA SER A 257 -8.22 -14.70 -6.52
C SER A 257 -9.55 -14.02 -6.85
N PHE A 258 -10.42 -14.72 -7.59
CA PHE A 258 -11.81 -14.32 -7.70
C PHE A 258 -12.54 -14.92 -6.51
N GLU A 259 -13.00 -14.09 -5.56
CA GLU A 259 -13.90 -14.59 -4.52
C GLU A 259 -15.15 -15.17 -5.23
N THR A 260 -15.26 -16.49 -5.18
CA THR A 260 -16.49 -17.21 -5.49
C THR A 260 -17.42 -16.91 -4.33
N GLY A 261 -18.27 -15.90 -4.51
CA GLY A 261 -19.43 -15.72 -3.65
C GLY A 261 -20.36 -16.91 -3.89
N GLU A 262 -20.10 -18.02 -3.22
CA GLU A 262 -21.12 -19.00 -2.93
C GLU A 262 -22.13 -18.29 -2.04
N ALA A 263 -23.24 -17.88 -2.65
CA ALA A 263 -24.41 -17.46 -1.93
C ALA A 263 -24.79 -18.61 -0.98
N GLN A 264 -24.86 -18.31 0.32
CA GLN A 264 -25.53 -19.15 1.30
C GLN A 264 -27.01 -19.23 0.95
N GLU A 265 -27.37 -20.12 0.04
CA GLU A 265 -28.71 -20.69 -0.08
C GLU A 265 -28.61 -22.14 0.40
N GLU A 266 -28.69 -22.34 1.72
CA GLU A 266 -29.18 -23.60 2.28
C GLU A 266 -29.45 -23.42 3.79
N SER A 267 -30.71 -23.11 4.11
CA SER A 267 -31.51 -23.74 5.18
C SER A 267 -32.70 -22.85 5.54
N LEU A 268 -33.65 -22.74 4.61
CA LEU A 268 -35.02 -22.33 4.90
C LEU A 268 -35.96 -23.36 4.26
N GLU A 269 -35.78 -24.61 4.66
CA GLU A 269 -36.77 -25.68 4.46
C GLU A 269 -36.49 -26.80 5.47
N GLN A 270 -37.06 -26.66 6.67
CA GLN A 270 -37.91 -27.63 7.38
C GLN A 270 -38.24 -27.13 8.78
#